data_AF-A0A821PEU8-F1
#
_entry.id   AF-A0A821PEU8-F1
#
_cell.length_a   1.000
_cell.length_b   1.000
_cell.length_c   1.000
_cell.angle_alpha   90.00
_cell.angle_beta   90.00
_cell.angle_gamma   90.00
#
_symmetry.space_group_name_H-M   'P 1'
#
loop_
_entity.id
_entity.type
_entity.pdbx_description
1 polymer ?
#
loop_
_entity_poly.entity_id
_entity_poly.type
_entity_poly.pdbx_seq_one_letter_code
_entity_poly.pdbx_strand_id
1 'polypeptide(L)' 'VLYSLKYRVHLRSGQTVLVHAATGGAGQACIQYCQAVGARVLATAGSEEKRRFLREHYGIEHVFNSRDLSFINDVR' A
#
# COMPACT_ATOMS: atom_id res chain seq x y z
N VAL A 1 -5.08 -10.93 -4.59
CA VAL A 1 -3.77 -10.23 -4.61
C VAL A 1 -2.89 -10.70 -5.76
N LEU A 2 -2.40 -11.94 -5.75
CA LEU A 2 -1.46 -12.43 -6.79
C LEU A 2 -2.04 -12.40 -8.21
N TYR A 3 -3.30 -12.83 -8.40
CA TYR A 3 -3.96 -12.76 -9.70
C TYR A 3 -3.88 -11.34 -10.31
N SER A 4 -4.29 -10.34 -9.54
CA SER A 4 -4.28 -8.94 -9.97
C SER A 4 -2.86 -8.42 -10.24
N LEU A 5 -1.94 -8.55 -9.28
CA LEU A 5 -0.62 -7.91 -9.37
C LEU A 5 0.32 -8.64 -10.32
N LYS A 6 0.35 -9.98 -10.26
CA LYS A 6 1.27 -10.80 -11.05
C LYS A 6 0.78 -11.01 -12.48
N TYR A 7 -0.51 -11.30 -12.67
CA TYR A 7 -1.02 -11.80 -13.95
C TYR A 7 -1.87 -10.78 -14.72
N ARG A 8 -2.48 -9.79 -14.06
CA ARG A 8 -3.23 -8.72 -14.75
C ARG A 8 -2.35 -7.49 -14.98
N VAL A 9 -1.73 -7.00 -13.92
CA VAL A 9 -0.90 -5.77 -13.95
C VAL A 9 0.54 -6.05 -14.37
N HIS A 10 1.03 -7.28 -14.17
CA HIS A 10 2.43 -7.66 -14.43
C HIS A 10 3.42 -6.76 -13.69
N LEU A 11 3.17 -6.51 -12.40
CA LEU A 11 3.95 -5.59 -11.57
C LEU A 11 5.46 -5.86 -11.68
N ARG A 12 6.22 -4.77 -11.81
CA ARG A 12 7.68 -4.76 -11.95
C ARG A 12 8.33 -3.94 -10.83
N SER A 13 9.58 -4.26 -10.57
CA SER A 13 10.43 -3.48 -9.66
C SER A 13 10.46 -2.00 -10.09
N GLY A 14 10.51 -1.10 -9.11
CA GLY A 14 10.51 0.35 -9.31
C GLY A 14 9.15 0.98 -9.59
N GLN A 15 8.10 0.19 -9.88
CA GLN A 15 6.73 0.73 -10.02
C GLN A 15 6.12 1.10 -8.67
N THR A 16 5.20 2.06 -8.66
CA THR A 16 4.48 2.50 -7.47
C THR A 16 3.07 1.90 -7.43
N VAL A 17 2.64 1.41 -6.26
CA VAL A 17 1.31 0.86 -6.02
C VAL A 17 0.65 1.57 -4.83
N LEU A 18 -0.54 2.13 -5.04
CA LEU A 18 -1.40 2.64 -3.96
C LEU A 18 -2.31 1.53 -3.43
N VAL A 19 -2.20 1.21 -2.15
CA VAL A 19 -2.97 0.17 -1.46
C VAL A 19 -3.99 0.81 -0.51
N HIS A 20 -5.28 0.67 -0.83
CA HIS A 20 -6.36 1.13 0.04
C HIS A 20 -6.68 0.15 1.16
N ALA A 21 -7.11 0.68 2.32
CA ALA A 21 -7.43 -0.11 3.51
C ALA A 21 -6.32 -1.11 3.88
N ALA A 22 -5.07 -0.63 3.84
CA ALA A 22 -3.87 -1.46 3.79
C ALA A 22 -3.64 -2.36 5.02
N THR A 23 -4.27 -2.06 6.16
CA THR A 23 -4.19 -2.91 7.36
C THR A 23 -5.04 -4.18 7.29
N GLY A 24 -5.97 -4.31 6.33
CA GLY A 24 -6.74 -5.54 6.15
C GLY A 24 -5.89 -6.69 5.58
N GLY A 25 -6.36 -7.94 5.69
CA GLY A 25 -5.59 -9.11 5.23
C GLY A 25 -5.17 -9.05 3.75
N ALA A 26 -6.06 -8.58 2.87
CA ALA A 26 -5.72 -8.38 1.46
C ALA A 26 -4.70 -7.25 1.25
N GLY A 27 -4.79 -6.18 2.03
CA GLY A 27 -3.85 -5.05 1.99
C GLY A 27 -2.45 -5.47 2.42
N GLN A 28 -2.33 -6.19 3.54
CA GLN A 28 -1.06 -6.71 4.03
C GLN A 28 -0.43 -7.71 3.06
N ALA A 29 -1.22 -8.62 2.47
CA ALA A 29 -0.73 -9.53 1.44
C ALA A 29 -0.28 -8.79 0.17
N CYS A 30 -0.95 -7.71 -0.20
CA CYS A 30 -0.57 -6.83 -1.30
C CYS A 30 0.80 -6.16 -1.03
N ILE A 31 0.96 -5.55 0.15
CA ILE A 31 2.21 -4.92 0.58
C ILE A 31 3.39 -5.88 0.49
N GLN A 32 3.26 -7.05 1.09
CA GLN A 32 4.33 -8.06 1.11
C GLN A 32 4.73 -8.47 -0.31
N TYR A 33 3.76 -8.66 -1.20
CA TYR A 33 4.06 -9.00 -2.59
C TYR A 33 4.74 -7.84 -3.34
N CYS A 34 4.25 -6.61 -3.18
CA CYS A 34 4.88 -5.43 -3.80
C CYS A 34 6.34 -5.27 -3.35
N GLN A 35 6.62 -5.42 -2.05
CA GLN A 35 7.97 -5.34 -1.51
C GLN A 35 8.87 -6.45 -2.05
N ALA A 36 8.37 -7.69 -2.12
CA ALA A 36 9.11 -8.81 -2.69
C ALA A 36 9.46 -8.60 -4.19
N VAL A 37 8.62 -7.88 -4.93
CA VAL A 37 8.87 -7.50 -6.34
C VAL A 37 9.84 -6.31 -6.46
N GLY A 38 10.08 -5.56 -5.38
CA GLY A 38 10.85 -4.30 -5.41
C GLY A 38 10.03 -3.09 -5.86
N ALA A 39 8.70 -3.16 -5.73
CA ALA A 39 7.80 -2.04 -6.01
C ALA A 39 7.69 -1.11 -4.80
N ARG A 40 7.45 0.18 -5.05
CA ARG A 40 7.17 1.20 -4.03
C ARG A 40 5.70 1.11 -3.62
N VAL A 41 5.44 1.18 -2.31
CA VAL A 41 4.08 1.14 -1.77
C VAL A 41 3.69 2.49 -1.20
N LEU A 42 2.52 2.97 -1.61
CA LEU A 42 1.76 4.01 -0.93
C LEU A 42 0.56 3.33 -0.27
N ALA A 43 0.16 3.77 0.92
CA ALA A 43 -0.93 3.11 1.64
C ALA A 43 -1.95 4.11 2.20
N THR A 44 -3.18 3.64 2.40
CA THR A 44 -4.19 4.38 3.18
C THR A 44 -4.75 3.52 4.31
N ALA A 45 -5.01 4.14 5.45
CA ALA A 45 -5.70 3.51 6.57
C ALA A 45 -6.51 4.53 7.41
N GLY A 46 -7.54 4.05 8.10
CA GLY A 46 -8.56 4.92 8.69
C GLY A 46 -8.29 5.44 10.10
N SER A 47 -7.33 4.90 10.84
CA SER A 47 -6.96 5.39 12.18
C SER A 47 -5.46 5.65 12.27
N GLU A 48 -5.04 6.51 13.21
CA GLU A 48 -3.61 6.77 13.40
C GLU A 48 -2.83 5.54 13.83
N GLU A 49 -3.41 4.72 14.72
CA GLU A 49 -2.85 3.44 15.12
C GLU A 49 -2.59 2.52 13.91
N LYS A 50 -3.56 2.40 13.00
CA LYS A 50 -3.41 1.61 11.77
C LYS A 50 -2.36 2.18 10.83
N ARG A 51 -2.24 3.51 10.75
CA ARG A 51 -1.23 4.18 9.92
C ARG A 51 0.17 3.99 10.50
N ARG A 52 0.32 4.11 11.82
CA ARG A 52 1.55 3.82 12.56
C ARG A 52 1.99 2.37 12.35
N PHE A 53 1.08 1.42 12.51
CA PHE A 53 1.34 0.01 12.24
C PHE A 53 1.96 -0.22 10.85
N LEU A 54 1.43 0.43 9.81
CA LEU A 54 1.97 0.31 8.45
C LEU A 54 3.37 0.93 8.30
N ARG A 55 3.66 2.04 8.98
CA ARG A 55 4.99 2.67 8.99
C ARG A 55 6.01 1.79 9.72
N GLU A 56 5.66 1.31 10.91
CA GLU A 56 6.58 0.59 11.80
C GLU A 56 6.83 -0.86 11.36
N HIS A 57 5.79 -1.60 10.95
CA HIS A 57 5.94 -3.02 10.62
C HIS A 57 6.29 -3.28 9.16
N TYR A 58 5.90 -2.38 8.24
CA TYR A 58 6.17 -2.55 6.82
C TYR A 58 7.14 -1.50 6.26
N GLY A 59 7.58 -0.50 7.03
CA GLY A 59 8.49 0.53 6.53
C GLY A 59 7.89 1.39 5.42
N ILE A 60 6.56 1.51 5.35
CA ILE A 60 5.89 2.33 4.34
C ILE A 60 5.94 3.78 4.78
N GLU A 61 6.72 4.61 4.10
CA GLU A 61 6.89 6.02 4.42
C GLU A 61 5.58 6.81 4.23
N HIS A 62 4.90 6.59 3.10
CA HIS A 62 3.71 7.33 2.71
C HIS A 62 2.43 6.58 3.06
N VAL A 63 1.86 6.93 4.22
CA VAL A 63 0.58 6.37 4.70
C VAL A 63 -0.43 7.49 4.98
N PHE A 64 -1.53 7.48 4.24
CA PHE A 64 -2.56 8.54 4.23
C PHE A 64 -3.86 8.12 4.95
N ASN A 65 -4.74 9.10 5.18
CA ASN A 65 -6.09 8.84 5.68
C ASN A 65 -6.96 8.17 4.60
N SER A 66 -7.71 7.13 4.97
CA SER A 66 -8.65 6.47 4.06
C SER A 66 -10.11 6.92 4.23
N ARG A 67 -10.38 7.89 5.12
CA ARG A 67 -11.74 8.36 5.46
C ARG A 67 -12.17 9.63 4.73
N ASP A 68 -11.28 10.22 3.95
CA ASP A 68 -11.53 11.39 3.13
C ASP A 68 -10.68 11.32 1.85
N LEU A 69 -10.78 12.35 1.01
CA LEU A 69 -10.06 12.45 -0.26
C LEU A 69 -8.73 13.22 -0.13
N SER A 70 -8.26 13.52 1.09
CA SER A 70 -7.03 14.31 1.29
C SER A 70 -5.81 13.68 0.64
N PHE A 71 -5.75 12.34 0.58
CA PHE A 71 -4.65 11.59 -0.01
C PHE A 71 -4.43 11.88 -1.50
N ILE A 72 -5.44 12.37 -2.24
CA ILE A 72 -5.34 12.59 -3.69
C ILE A 72 -4.22 13.56 -4.03
N ASN A 73 -4.00 14.58 -3.21
CA ASN A 73 -2.99 15.61 -3.48
C ASN A 73 -1.57 15.10 -3.23
N ASP A 74 -1.42 14.08 -2.39
CA ASP A 74 -0.13 13.58 -1.91
C ASP A 74 0.32 12.32 -2.66
N VAL A 75 -0.57 11.67 -3.43
CA VAL A 75 -0.24 10.53 -4.29
C VAL A 75 0.26 11.04 -5.64
N ARG A 76 1.57 10.88 -5.90
CA ARG A 76 2.23 11.18 -7.18
C ARG A 76 3.20 10.07 -7.58
#